data_AF-A0A7V3DWP7-F1
#
_entry.id   AF-A0A7V3DWP7-F1
#
_cell.length_a   1.000
_cell.length_b   1.000
_cell.length_c   1.000
_cell.angle_alpha   90.00
_cell.angle_beta   90.00
_cell.angle_gamma   90.00
#
_symmetry.space_group_name_H-M   'P 1'
#
loop_
_entity.id
_entity.type
_entity.pdbx_description
1 polymer ?
#
loop_
_entity_poly.entity_id
_entity_poly.type
_entity_poly.pdbx_seq_one_letter_code
_entity_poly.pdbx_strand_id
1 'polypeptide(L)'
;MSSKAHKPDKNGAETNRFYRFRLFVAGEEPNSFKAREVLARLCDTRLKDRCEMQIVDVLQDYQAAIANQVVVVPTLIVDAPLPAKTIVGSLADEEKVLAVLGLTGKGGAHEPPQSFLQ
;
A
#
# COMPACT_ATOMS: atom_id res chain seq x y z
N MET A 1 -42.30 -19.90 -4.07
CA MET A 1 -41.28 -19.88 -3.01
C MET A 1 -39.96 -19.48 -3.67
N SER A 2 -39.63 -18.19 -3.59
CA SER A 2 -38.55 -17.58 -4.36
C SER A 2 -37.20 -17.88 -3.74
N SER A 3 -36.38 -18.66 -4.46
CA SER A 3 -34.96 -18.81 -4.18
C SER A 3 -34.26 -17.53 -4.60
N LYS A 4 -33.81 -16.70 -3.65
CA LYS A 4 -32.97 -15.53 -3.94
C LYS A 4 -31.53 -15.92 -3.64
N ALA A 5 -30.75 -16.13 -4.70
CA ALA A 5 -29.32 -16.33 -4.65
C ALA A 5 -28.65 -15.15 -3.92
N HIS A 6 -27.92 -15.47 -2.85
CA HIS A 6 -27.06 -14.55 -2.14
C HIS A 6 -25.86 -14.22 -3.06
N LYS A 7 -25.82 -13.00 -3.59
CA LYS A 7 -24.65 -12.44 -4.28
C LYS A 7 -23.54 -12.26 -3.23
N PRO A 8 -22.27 -12.62 -3.54
CA PRO A 8 -21.19 -12.36 -2.60
C PRO A 8 -20.93 -10.85 -2.55
N ASP A 9 -21.22 -10.24 -1.41
CA ASP A 9 -20.87 -8.87 -1.09
C ASP A 9 -19.34 -8.68 -1.17
N LYS A 10 -18.88 -7.83 -2.09
CA LYS A 10 -17.44 -7.55 -2.33
C LYS A 10 -16.79 -6.62 -1.29
N ASN A 11 -17.41 -6.38 -0.13
CA ASN A 11 -17.00 -5.29 0.78
C ASN A 11 -16.38 -5.74 2.12
N GLY A 12 -16.21 -7.04 2.37
CA GLY A 12 -15.62 -7.55 3.63
C GLY A 12 -14.11 -7.84 3.59
N ALA A 13 -13.46 -7.70 2.43
CA ALA A 13 -12.08 -8.16 2.22
C ALA A 13 -11.01 -7.04 2.27
N GLU A 14 -11.40 -5.77 2.43
CA GLU A 14 -10.48 -4.63 2.26
C GLU A 14 -9.79 -4.20 3.57
N THR A 15 -10.41 -4.49 4.71
CA THR A 15 -9.94 -4.08 6.04
C THR A 15 -9.05 -5.10 6.75
N ASN A 16 -8.77 -6.26 6.13
CA ASN A 16 -7.94 -7.31 6.73
C ASN A 16 -6.81 -7.81 5.80
N ARG A 17 -6.44 -7.06 4.76
CA ARG A 17 -5.27 -7.40 3.93
C ARG A 17 -3.98 -7.00 4.64
N PHE A 18 -3.02 -7.91 4.65
CA PHE A 18 -1.65 -7.65 5.07
C PHE A 18 -0.84 -7.15 3.88
N TYR A 19 -0.05 -6.10 4.11
CA TYR A 19 0.78 -5.45 3.11
C TYR A 19 2.24 -5.73 3.41
N ARG A 20 2.98 -6.17 2.38
CA ARG A 20 4.43 -6.34 2.49
C ARG A 20 5.12 -5.45 1.46
N PHE A 21 5.89 -4.52 1.96
CA PHE A 21 6.59 -3.50 1.19
C PHE A 21 8.08 -3.78 1.19
N ARG A 22 8.69 -3.75 0.01
CA ARG A 22 10.14 -3.74 -0.17
C ARG A 22 10.54 -2.45 -0.89
N LEU A 23 11.17 -1.54 -0.16
CA LEU A 23 11.63 -0.26 -0.69
C LEU A 23 13.12 -0.35 -1.03
N PHE A 24 13.45 -0.17 -2.30
CA PHE A 24 14.80 -0.04 -2.81
C PHE A 24 15.20 1.44 -2.86
N VAL A 25 16.34 1.75 -2.27
CA VAL A 25 16.89 3.11 -2.12
C VAL A 25 18.37 3.13 -2.45
N ALA A 26 18.91 4.29 -2.79
CA ALA A 26 20.35 4.53 -2.79
C ALA A 26 20.69 5.44 -1.60
N GLY A 27 21.42 4.90 -0.63
CA GLY A 27 21.97 5.64 0.51
C GLY A 27 20.96 6.54 1.22
N GLU A 28 21.38 7.77 1.50
CA GLU A 28 20.60 8.82 2.17
C GLU A 28 20.17 9.95 1.24
N GLU A 29 20.07 9.67 -0.07
CA GLU A 29 19.60 10.65 -1.05
C GLU A 29 18.23 11.25 -0.63
N PRO A 30 17.97 12.54 -0.90
CA PRO A 30 16.74 13.21 -0.44
C PRO A 30 15.45 12.49 -0.83
N ASN A 31 15.42 11.85 -2.00
CA ASN A 31 14.27 11.07 -2.46
C ASN A 31 14.14 9.73 -1.73
N SER A 32 15.26 9.08 -1.41
CA SER A 32 15.31 7.86 -0.59
C SER A 32 14.74 8.13 0.80
N PHE A 33 15.15 9.23 1.44
CA PHE A 33 14.67 9.63 2.75
C PHE A 33 13.15 9.89 2.74
N LYS A 34 12.67 10.72 1.81
CA LYS A 34 11.24 11.03 1.67
C LYS A 34 10.39 9.78 1.43
N ALA A 35 10.86 8.85 0.61
CA ALA A 35 10.16 7.60 0.34
C ALA A 35 9.98 6.75 1.62
N ARG A 36 11.02 6.67 2.47
CA ARG A 36 10.94 5.97 3.76
C ARG A 36 9.91 6.61 4.68
N GLU A 37 9.91 7.94 4.80
CA GLU A 37 8.98 8.66 5.67
C GLU A 37 7.52 8.49 5.24
N VAL A 38 7.23 8.62 3.94
CA VAL A 38 5.86 8.43 3.43
C VAL A 38 5.36 7.02 3.69
N LEU A 39 6.20 5.99 3.47
CA LEU A 39 5.80 4.62 3.76
C LEU A 39 5.62 4.35 5.25
N ALA A 40 6.48 4.92 6.11
CA ALA A 40 6.35 4.76 7.55
C ALA A 40 5.04 5.37 8.04
N ARG A 41 4.72 6.60 7.59
CA ARG A 41 3.47 7.28 7.87
C ARG A 41 2.26 6.50 7.36
N LEU A 42 2.33 5.96 6.15
CA LEU A 42 1.25 5.16 5.57
C LEU A 42 0.97 3.90 6.40
N CYS A 43 2.03 3.22 6.83
CA CYS A 43 1.90 2.02 7.65
C CYS A 43 1.29 2.33 9.02
N ASP A 44 1.67 3.43 9.67
CA ASP A 44 1.10 3.82 10.95
C ASP A 44 -0.36 4.30 10.85
N THR A 45 -0.68 5.11 9.83
CA THR A 45 -1.99 5.76 9.72
C THR A 45 -3.09 4.91 9.10
N ARG A 46 -2.75 4.04 8.14
CA ARG A 46 -3.75 3.28 7.35
C ARG A 46 -3.63 1.77 7.51
N LEU A 47 -2.43 1.26 7.79
CA LEU A 47 -2.12 -0.18 7.77
C LEU A 47 -1.55 -0.68 9.10
N LYS A 48 -1.95 -0.04 10.20
CA LYS A 48 -1.48 -0.37 11.54
C LYS A 48 -1.65 -1.87 11.82
N ASP A 49 -0.58 -2.50 12.28
CA ASP A 49 -0.46 -3.94 12.55
C ASP A 49 -0.70 -4.86 11.34
N ARG A 50 -0.78 -4.30 10.12
CA ARG A 50 -1.05 -5.00 8.86
C ARG A 50 -0.07 -4.62 7.75
N CYS A 51 1.07 -4.03 8.11
CA CYS A 51 2.13 -3.66 7.18
C CYS A 51 3.47 -4.20 7.71
N GLU A 52 4.25 -4.81 6.82
CA GLU A 52 5.67 -5.09 6.99
C GLU A 52 6.46 -4.28 5.97
N MET A 53 7.54 -3.64 6.43
CA MET A 53 8.42 -2.84 5.58
C MET A 53 9.84 -3.39 5.64
N GLN A 54 10.40 -3.64 4.46
CA GLN A 54 11.80 -3.97 4.25
C GLN A 54 12.46 -2.86 3.43
N ILE A 55 13.59 -2.34 3.90
CA ILE A 55 14.40 -1.35 3.18
C ILE A 55 15.65 -2.06 2.66
N VAL A 56 15.94 -1.90 1.37
CA VAL A 56 17.11 -2.44 0.71
C VAL A 56 17.90 -1.30 0.11
N ASP A 57 19.10 -1.06 0.62
CA ASP A 57 20.03 -0.11 0.01
C ASP A 57 20.76 -0.79 -1.15
N VAL A 58 20.53 -0.33 -2.38
CA VAL A 58 21.11 -0.92 -3.59
C VAL A 58 22.62 -0.68 -3.69
N LEU A 59 23.15 0.28 -2.92
CA LEU A 59 24.58 0.52 -2.81
C LEU A 59 25.26 -0.52 -1.91
N GLN A 60 24.51 -1.17 -1.01
CA GLN A 60 25.00 -2.22 -0.12
C GLN A 60 24.66 -3.62 -0.64
N ASP A 61 23.44 -3.81 -1.16
CA ASP A 61 22.96 -5.07 -1.73
C ASP A 61 22.45 -4.87 -3.16
N TYR A 62 23.39 -4.73 -4.08
CA TYR A 62 23.11 -4.61 -5.51
C TYR A 62 22.47 -5.88 -6.10
N GLN A 63 22.76 -7.05 -5.53
CA GLN A 63 22.22 -8.34 -6.01
C GLN A 63 20.71 -8.41 -5.81
N ALA A 64 20.21 -7.94 -4.66
CA ALA A 64 18.76 -7.85 -4.42
C ALA A 64 18.06 -6.94 -5.44
N ALA A 65 18.69 -5.83 -5.86
CA ALA A 65 18.14 -4.95 -6.89
C ALA A 65 18.00 -5.65 -8.24
N ILE A 66 19.04 -6.37 -8.69
CA ILE A 66 19.02 -7.15 -9.94
C ILE A 66 17.93 -8.23 -9.88
N ALA A 67 17.89 -9.01 -8.79
CA ALA A 67 16.94 -10.11 -8.63
C ALA A 67 15.48 -9.64 -8.70
N ASN A 68 15.22 -8.38 -8.30
CA ASN A 68 13.91 -7.75 -8.33
C ASN A 68 13.71 -6.80 -9.53
N GLN A 69 14.62 -6.81 -10.52
CA GLN A 69 14.58 -5.97 -11.73
C GLN A 69 14.49 -4.45 -11.44
N VAL A 70 15.13 -4.01 -10.35
CA VAL A 70 15.18 -2.60 -9.96
C VAL A 70 16.30 -1.89 -10.71
N VAL A 71 15.92 -1.13 -11.74
CA VAL A 71 16.85 -0.35 -12.58
C VAL A 71 17.01 1.09 -12.08
N VAL A 72 16.00 1.61 -11.37
CA VAL A 72 15.91 2.99 -10.90
C VAL A 72 15.51 3.02 -9.44
N VAL A 73 15.98 4.03 -8.71
CA VAL A 73 15.66 4.23 -7.29
C VAL A 73 15.19 5.67 -7.04
N PRO A 74 14.28 5.88 -6.06
CA PRO A 74 13.69 4.85 -5.21
C PRO A 74 12.57 4.05 -5.92
N THR A 75 12.45 2.77 -5.57
CA THR A 75 11.44 1.84 -6.13
C THR A 75 10.80 1.04 -5.00
N LEU A 76 9.48 1.06 -4.93
CA LEU A 76 8.69 0.28 -3.98
C LEU A 76 8.08 -0.93 -4.69
N ILE A 77 8.38 -2.12 -4.18
CA ILE A 77 7.69 -3.35 -4.55
C ILE A 77 6.70 -3.71 -3.44
N VAL A 78 5.46 -3.96 -3.84
CA VAL A 78 4.37 -4.42 -2.99
C VAL A 78 4.23 -5.91 -3.24
N ASP A 79 4.88 -6.72 -2.40
CA ASP A 79 4.88 -8.18 -2.50
C ASP A 79 3.52 -8.80 -2.12
N ALA A 80 2.78 -8.10 -1.24
CA ALA A 80 1.45 -8.49 -0.79
C ALA A 80 0.57 -7.25 -0.60
N PRO A 81 -0.74 -7.34 -0.91
CA PRO A 81 -1.45 -8.50 -1.46
C PRO A 81 -1.13 -8.75 -2.94
N LEU A 82 -1.31 -9.99 -3.41
CA LEU A 82 -1.13 -10.34 -4.83
C LEU A 82 -2.26 -9.76 -5.70
N PRO A 83 -2.00 -9.47 -6.99
CA PRO A 83 -0.70 -9.57 -7.67
C PRO A 83 0.27 -8.48 -7.18
N ALA A 84 1.56 -8.80 -7.21
CA ALA A 84 2.60 -7.86 -6.80
C ALA A 84 2.56 -6.59 -7.67
N LYS A 85 2.81 -5.44 -7.06
CA LYS A 85 2.80 -4.12 -7.74
C LYS A 85 4.14 -3.43 -7.54
N THR A 86 4.59 -2.69 -8.55
CA THR A 86 5.83 -1.90 -8.48
C THR A 86 5.52 -0.43 -8.68
N ILE A 87 6.06 0.43 -7.81
CA ILE A 87 5.96 1.89 -7.90
C ILE A 87 7.38 2.44 -8.03
N VAL A 88 7.62 3.18 -9.11
CA VAL A 88 8.93 3.73 -9.45
C VAL A 88 8.93 5.24 -9.29
N GLY A 89 10.01 5.80 -8.75
CA GLY A 89 10.24 7.24 -8.69
C GLY A 89 9.89 7.84 -7.33
N SER A 90 9.38 9.08 -7.30
CA SER A 90 9.46 9.97 -6.13
C SER A 90 8.92 9.37 -4.82
N LEU A 91 7.92 8.47 -4.84
CA LEU A 91 7.25 7.86 -3.66
C LEU A 91 6.81 8.84 -2.54
N ALA A 92 7.09 10.14 -2.70
CA ALA A 92 6.74 11.23 -1.83
C ALA A 92 5.29 11.68 -2.04
N ASP A 93 4.66 11.20 -3.11
CA ASP A 93 3.26 11.44 -3.43
C ASP A 93 2.42 10.31 -2.82
N GLU A 94 2.00 10.52 -1.57
CA GLU A 94 1.22 9.56 -0.79
C GLU A 94 -0.09 9.16 -1.52
N GLU A 95 -0.73 10.10 -2.22
CA GLU A 95 -1.97 9.84 -2.97
C GLU A 95 -1.72 8.84 -4.11
N LYS A 96 -0.59 8.97 -4.84
CA LYS A 96 -0.21 7.98 -5.86
C LYS A 96 0.06 6.61 -5.25
N VAL A 97 0.72 6.55 -4.10
CA VAL A 97 0.98 5.28 -3.40
C VAL A 97 -0.35 4.63 -2.99
N LEU A 98 -1.26 5.39 -2.38
CA LEU A 98 -2.60 4.94 -2.00
C LEU A 98 -3.41 4.43 -3.20
N ALA A 99 -3.35 5.13 -4.34
CA ALA A 99 -4.03 4.72 -5.57
C ALA A 99 -3.55 3.36 -6.08
N VAL A 100 -2.23 3.14 -6.11
CA VAL A 100 -1.68 1.84 -6.51
C VAL A 100 -2.09 0.74 -5.53
N LEU A 101 -2.13 1.05 -4.23
CA LEU A 101 -2.54 0.09 -3.20
C LEU A 101 -4.05 -0.16 -3.16
N GLY A 102 -4.86 0.61 -3.89
CA GLY A 102 -6.32 0.55 -3.84
C GLY A 102 -6.89 1.06 -2.51
N LEU A 103 -6.15 1.93 -1.82
CA LEU A 103 -6.53 2.52 -0.53
C LEU A 103 -7.10 3.93 -0.68
N THR A 104 -7.50 4.30 -1.91
CA THR A 104 -8.22 5.54 -2.24
C THR A 104 -9.67 5.43 -1.77
N GLY A 105 -9.85 5.36 -0.46
CA GLY A 105 -11.13 5.36 0.21
C GLY A 105 -10.96 6.08 1.54
N LYS A 106 -11.71 7.16 1.74
CA LYS A 106 -11.98 7.63 3.10
C LYS A 106 -12.66 6.47 3.83
N GLY A 107 -11.99 5.87 4.81
CA GLY A 107 -12.71 5.22 5.89
C GLY A 107 -13.64 6.27 6.51
N GLY A 108 -14.95 6.05 6.45
CA GLY A 108 -15.95 6.90 7.08
C GLY A 108 -16.74 7.80 6.13
N ALA A 109 -17.64 7.22 5.34
CA ALA A 109 -18.99 7.76 5.26
C ALA A 109 -19.85 6.80 6.09
N HIS A 110 -19.84 7.02 7.41
CA HIS A 110 -20.87 6.51 8.28
C HIS A 110 -22.17 7.11 7.75
N GLU A 111 -23.01 6.29 7.12
CA GLU A 111 -24.41 6.66 6.90
C GLU A 111 -24.98 7.01 8.30
N PRO A 112 -25.56 8.20 8.50
CA PRO A 112 -26.22 8.49 9.75
C PRO A 112 -27.38 7.49 9.90
N PRO A 113 -27.63 6.96 11.12
CA PRO A 113 -28.72 6.02 11.34
C PRO A 113 -30.05 6.68 10.97
N GLN A 114 -30.91 5.89 10.34
CA GLN A 114 -32.27 6.26 9.95
C GLN A 114 -33.06 6.84 11.14
N SER A 115 -33.59 8.05 10.99
CA SER A 115 -34.81 8.47 11.66
C SER A 115 -35.40 9.66 10.90
N PHE A 116 -36.54 9.44 10.26
CA PHE A 116 -37.80 10.09 10.61
C PHE A 116 -38.90 9.47 9.74
N LEU A 117 -39.57 8.48 10.31
CA LEU A 117 -41.01 8.40 10.18
C LEU A 117 -41.56 9.67 10.82
N GLN A 118 -42.11 10.58 10.01
CA GLN A 118 -43.39 11.27 10.22
C GLN A 118 -43.84 11.90 8.90
#